data_AF-A0A932KPM4-F1
#
_entry.id   AF-A0A932KPM4-F1
#
_cell.length_a   1.000
_cell.length_b   1.000
_cell.length_c   1.000
_cell.angle_alpha   90.00
_cell.angle_beta   90.00
_cell.angle_gamma   90.00
#
_symmetry.space_group_name_H-M   'P 1'
#
loop_
_entity.id
_entity.type
_entity.pdbx_description
1 polymer ?
#
loop_
_entity_poly.entity_id
_entity_poly.type
_entity_poly.pdbx_seq_one_letter_code
_entity_poly.pdbx_strand_id
1 'polypeptide(L)'
;MPCDEMRERLSPYLEGELGESERRALEAHLKECADCTALLAVLRESVASLRAMPEAEPPAHLARKIQQAVAERAAVQSRPRATWGWTWMPAFAAAASFLAMIGL
;
A
#
# COMPACT_ATOMS: atom_id res chain seq x y z
N MET A 1 -5.43 -30.60 12.87
CA MET A 1 -4.57 -29.41 13.10
C MET A 1 -4.92 -28.83 14.46
N PRO A 2 -3.97 -28.27 15.21
CA PRO A 2 -4.23 -27.71 16.53
C PRO A 2 -5.17 -26.49 16.41
N CYS A 3 -6.19 -26.44 17.27
CA CYS A 3 -7.18 -25.35 17.24
C CYS A 3 -6.55 -23.98 17.44
N ASP A 4 -5.49 -23.88 18.25
CA ASP A 4 -4.87 -22.58 18.55
C ASP A 4 -4.28 -21.91 17.29
N GLU A 5 -3.58 -22.67 16.44
CA GLU A 5 -3.08 -22.19 15.15
C GLU A 5 -4.24 -21.77 14.21
N MET A 6 -5.36 -22.51 14.24
CA MET A 6 -6.53 -22.19 13.40
C MET A 6 -7.25 -20.93 13.88
N ARG A 7 -7.31 -20.70 15.19
CA ARG A 7 -7.92 -19.52 15.80
C ARG A 7 -7.19 -18.24 15.40
N GLU A 8 -5.86 -18.27 15.39
CA GLU A 8 -5.03 -17.13 14.92
C GLU A 8 -5.31 -16.76 13.46
N ARG A 9 -5.75 -17.72 12.64
CA ARG A 9 -6.07 -17.52 11.23
C ARG A 9 -7.50 -17.00 10.97
N LEU A 10 -8.36 -16.91 11.99
CA LEU A 10 -9.75 -16.49 11.79
C LEU A 10 -9.88 -15.00 11.41
N SER A 11 -9.09 -14.13 12.04
CA SER A 11 -9.09 -12.69 11.70
C SER A 11 -8.60 -12.42 10.27
N PRO A 12 -7.41 -12.88 9.85
CA PRO A 12 -6.96 -12.68 8.47
C PRO A 12 -7.86 -13.39 7.45
N TYR A 13 -8.56 -14.46 7.83
CA TYR A 13 -9.60 -15.08 6.99
C TYR A 13 -10.78 -14.14 6.73
N LEU A 14 -11.24 -13.39 7.74
CA LEU A 14 -12.33 -12.40 7.59
C LEU A 14 -11.92 -11.19 6.74
N GLU A 15 -10.64 -10.83 6.78
CA GLU A 15 -10.05 -9.72 6.04
C GLU A 15 -9.62 -10.11 4.61
N GLY A 16 -9.64 -11.41 4.29
CA GLY A 16 -9.25 -11.93 2.98
C GLY A 16 -7.74 -11.96 2.75
N GLU A 17 -6.96 -11.97 3.83
CA GLU A 17 -5.49 -11.88 3.81
C GLU A 17 -4.78 -13.24 3.74
N LEU A 18 -5.51 -14.35 3.94
CA LEU A 18 -4.93 -15.69 3.87
C LEU A 18 -4.58 -16.11 2.43
N GLY A 19 -3.44 -16.78 2.28
CA GLY A 19 -3.10 -17.47 1.05
C GLY A 19 -4.06 -18.64 0.75
N GLU A 20 -4.08 -19.12 -0.50
CA GLU A 20 -5.04 -20.15 -0.94
C GLU A 20 -4.88 -21.48 -0.17
N SER A 21 -3.66 -21.87 0.16
CA SER A 21 -3.37 -23.08 0.94
C SER A 21 -3.85 -22.96 2.39
N GLU A 22 -3.57 -21.84 3.03
CA GLU A 22 -3.97 -21.56 4.42
C GLU A 22 -5.48 -21.46 4.55
N ARG A 23 -6.13 -20.80 3.59
CA ARG A 23 -7.59 -20.71 3.51
C ARG A 23 -8.21 -22.10 3.41
N ARG A 24 -7.70 -22.96 2.52
CA ARG A 24 -8.19 -24.34 2.37
C ARG A 24 -8.00 -25.17 3.64
N ALA A 25 -6.86 -25.03 4.31
CA ALA A 25 -6.60 -25.73 5.57
C ALA A 25 -7.57 -25.29 6.67
N LEU A 26 -7.81 -23.98 6.81
CA LEU A 26 -8.76 -23.44 7.77
C LEU A 26 -10.21 -23.87 7.45
N GLU A 27 -10.63 -23.79 6.19
CA GLU A 27 -11.96 -24.23 5.76
C GLU A 27 -12.20 -25.73 6.00
N ALA A 28 -11.18 -26.57 5.82
CA ALA A 28 -11.24 -27.98 6.18
C ALA A 28 -11.41 -28.15 7.70
N HIS A 29 -10.64 -27.42 8.50
CA HIS A 29 -10.77 -27.47 9.96
C HIS A 29 -12.14 -27.00 10.46
N LEU A 30 -12.70 -25.94 9.90
CA LEU A 30 -14.01 -25.40 10.27
C LEU A 30 -15.15 -26.41 10.00
N LYS A 31 -15.00 -27.31 9.02
CA LYS A 31 -15.99 -28.38 8.78
C LYS A 31 -16.02 -29.42 9.90
N GLU A 32 -14.93 -29.57 10.64
CA GLU A 32 -14.74 -30.64 11.63
C GLU A 32 -14.72 -30.12 13.07
N CYS A 33 -14.52 -28.81 13.29
CA CYS A 33 -14.39 -28.21 14.62
C CYS A 33 -15.52 -27.23 14.92
N ALA A 34 -16.42 -27.64 15.82
CA ALA A 34 -17.54 -26.80 16.28
C ALA A 34 -17.07 -25.54 17.03
N ASP A 35 -16.04 -25.66 17.87
CA ASP A 35 -15.52 -24.53 18.67
C ASP A 35 -14.97 -23.40 17.79
N CYS A 36 -14.16 -23.75 16.78
CA CYS A 36 -13.61 -22.76 15.86
C CYS A 36 -14.69 -22.15 14.96
N THR A 37 -15.72 -22.94 14.60
CA THR A 37 -16.89 -22.44 13.86
C THR A 37 -17.70 -21.45 14.70
N ALA A 38 -17.93 -21.76 15.98
CA ALA A 38 -18.61 -20.87 16.91
C ALA A 38 -17.83 -19.56 17.11
N LEU A 39 -16.50 -19.66 17.28
CA LEU A 39 -15.64 -18.48 17.40
C LEU A 39 -15.70 -17.61 16.14
N LEU A 40 -15.64 -18.21 14.95
CA LEU A 40 -15.77 -17.48 13.69
C LEU A 40 -17.13 -16.74 13.59
N ALA A 41 -18.21 -17.36 14.08
CA ALA A 41 -19.52 -16.71 14.11
C ALA A 41 -19.53 -15.49 15.03
N VAL A 42 -18.92 -15.59 16.23
CA VAL A 42 -18.79 -14.45 17.17
C VAL A 42 -17.98 -13.31 16.55
N LEU A 43 -16.87 -13.61 15.88
CA LEU A 43 -16.07 -12.59 15.20
C LEU A 43 -16.85 -11.90 14.07
N ARG A 44 -17.60 -12.66 13.26
CA ARG A 44 -18.48 -12.10 12.21
C ARG A 44 -19.54 -11.16 12.78
N GLU A 45 -20.18 -11.55 13.87
CA GLU A 45 -21.19 -10.73 14.54
C GLU A 45 -20.58 -9.43 15.09
N SER A 46 -19.37 -9.52 15.63
CA SER A 46 -18.63 -8.36 16.14
C SER A 46 -18.33 -7.36 15.02
N VAL A 47 -17.86 -7.84 13.86
CA VAL A 47 -17.62 -7.01 12.67
C VAL A 47 -18.94 -6.41 12.14
N ALA A 48 -20.02 -7.20 12.10
CA ALA A 48 -21.32 -6.71 11.65
C ALA A 48 -21.86 -5.59 12.56
N SER A 49 -21.73 -5.76 13.87
CA SER A 49 -22.12 -4.76 14.87
C SER A 49 -21.35 -3.45 14.71
N LEU A 50 -20.03 -3.53 14.49
CA LEU A 50 -19.20 -2.35 14.23
C LEU A 50 -19.58 -1.64 12.92
N ARG A 51 -19.90 -2.40 11.87
CA ARG A 51 -20.35 -1.84 10.58
C ARG A 51 -21.74 -1.21 10.65
N ALA A 52 -22.58 -1.63 11.58
CA ALA A 52 -23.90 -1.06 11.80
C ALA A 52 -23.86 0.29 12.55
N MET A 53 -22.69 0.70 13.06
CA MET A 53 -22.55 1.99 13.72
C MET A 53 -22.78 3.15 12.72
N PRO A 54 -23.31 4.29 13.18
CA PRO A 54 -23.50 5.45 12.33
C PRO A 54 -22.18 5.89 11.70
N GLU A 55 -22.20 6.14 10.39
CA GLU A 55 -21.04 6.68 9.69
C GLU A 55 -20.76 8.10 10.20
N ALA A 56 -19.51 8.33 10.62
CA ALA A 56 -19.10 9.64 11.10
C ALA A 56 -18.88 10.57 9.91
N GLU A 57 -19.59 11.70 9.88
CA GLU A 57 -19.35 12.72 8.86
C GLU A 57 -17.92 13.31 9.02
N PRO A 58 -17.07 13.23 7.98
CA PRO A 58 -15.75 13.81 8.05
C PRO A 58 -15.82 15.34 8.06
N PRO A 59 -14.87 16.05 8.71
CA PRO A 59 -14.84 17.51 8.69
C PRO A 59 -14.81 18.05 7.26
N ALA A 60 -15.59 19.11 6.97
CA ALA A 60 -15.74 19.67 5.62
C ALA A 60 -14.41 20.04 4.91
N HIS A 61 -13.34 20.32 5.67
CA HIS A 61 -12.03 20.68 5.13
C HIS A 61 -11.11 19.48 4.82
N LEU A 62 -11.48 18.26 5.24
CA LEU A 62 -10.62 17.08 5.12
C LEU A 62 -10.36 16.70 3.67
N ALA A 63 -11.40 16.71 2.83
CA ALA A 63 -11.28 16.39 1.40
C ALA A 63 -10.27 17.31 0.70
N ARG A 64 -10.37 18.63 0.93
CA ARG A 64 -9.42 19.62 0.39
C ARG A 64 -8.00 19.35 0.87
N LYS A 65 -7.82 19.04 2.16
CA LYS A 65 -6.50 18.77 2.74
C LYS A 65 -5.85 17.52 2.15
N ILE A 66 -6.64 16.46 1.90
CA ILE A 66 -6.16 15.26 1.21
C ILE A 66 -5.73 15.59 -0.21
N GLN A 67 -6.57 16.32 -0.97
CA GLN A 67 -6.24 16.70 -2.35
C GLN A 67 -4.94 17.52 -2.44
N GLN A 68 -4.74 18.47 -1.53
CA GLN A 68 -3.50 19.24 -1.44
C GLN A 68 -2.30 18.34 -1.16
N ALA A 69 -2.39 17.45 -0.16
CA ALA A 69 -1.31 16.53 0.17
C ALA A 69 -0.95 15.57 -0.98
N VAL A 70 -1.95 15.10 -1.74
CA VAL A 70 -1.73 14.26 -2.94
C VAL A 70 -1.03 15.06 -4.04
N ALA A 71 -1.47 16.30 -4.30
CA ALA A 71 -0.88 17.16 -5.32
C ALA A 71 0.59 17.52 -4.99
N GLU A 72 0.89 17.86 -3.73
CA GLU A 72 2.25 18.15 -3.28
C GLU A 72 3.18 16.95 -3.46
N ARG A 73 2.73 15.73 -3.08
CA ARG A 73 3.50 14.49 -3.30
C ARG A 73 3.74 14.20 -4.77
N ALA A 74 2.77 14.47 -5.64
CA ALA A 74 2.92 14.31 -7.08
C ALA A 74 3.96 15.30 -7.64
N ALA A 75 3.91 16.57 -7.21
CA ALA A 75 4.82 17.61 -7.66
C ALA A 75 6.29 17.33 -7.27
N VAL A 76 6.54 16.73 -6.09
CA VAL A 76 7.89 16.33 -5.68
C VAL A 76 8.42 15.19 -6.55
N GLN A 77 7.59 14.20 -6.89
CA GLN A 77 7.99 13.07 -7.74
C GLN A 77 8.26 13.50 -9.19
N SER A 78 7.53 14.49 -9.69
CA SER A 78 7.67 14.98 -11.06
C SER A 78 8.80 16.01 -11.25
N ARG A 79 9.58 16.35 -10.20
CA ARG A 79 10.68 17.32 -10.33
C ARG A 79 11.78 16.74 -11.24
N PRO A 80 12.05 17.34 -12.42
CA PRO A 80 13.13 16.86 -13.27
C PRO A 80 14.44 17.00 -12.51
N ARG A 81 15.29 15.97 -12.61
CA ARG A 81 16.61 15.96 -11.98
C ARG A 81 17.45 17.05 -12.64
N ALA A 82 17.52 18.23 -12.01
CA ALA A 82 18.20 19.43 -12.47
C ALA A 82 19.72 19.24 -12.70
N THR A 83 20.24 18.05 -12.42
CA THR A 83 21.62 17.65 -12.67
C THR A 83 21.94 17.47 -14.14
N TRP A 84 20.96 17.25 -15.03
CA TRP A 84 21.23 16.98 -16.44
C TRP A 84 21.61 18.24 -17.25
N GLY A 85 21.03 19.40 -16.93
CA GLY A 85 21.34 20.67 -17.61
C GLY A 85 22.71 21.26 -17.28
N TRP A 86 23.25 20.97 -16.08
CA TRP A 86 24.58 21.44 -15.67
C TRP A 86 25.70 20.51 -16.16
N THR A 87 25.43 19.22 -16.40
CA THR A 87 26.44 18.27 -16.91
C THR A 87 26.82 18.47 -18.38
N TRP A 88 26.02 19.21 -19.15
CA TRP A 88 26.32 19.48 -20.56
C TRP A 88 27.10 20.79 -20.79
N MET A 89 27.19 21.64 -19.76
CA MET A 89 27.90 22.92 -19.85
C MET A 89 29.43 22.80 -19.97
N PRO A 90 30.14 21.84 -19.34
CA PRO A 90 31.59 21.70 -19.54
C PRO A 90 31.96 20.94 -20.84
N ALA A 91 31.03 20.18 -21.45
CA ALA A 91 31.32 19.41 -22.66
C ALA A 91 31.57 20.32 -23.89
N PHE A 92 30.89 21.46 -23.98
CA PHE A 92 31.13 22.45 -25.05
C PHE A 92 32.43 23.27 -24.84
N ALA A 93 32.89 23.43 -23.58
CA ALA A 93 34.13 24.16 -23.30
C ALA A 93 35.39 23.39 -23.72
N ALA A 94 35.36 22.04 -23.72
CA ALA A 94 36.50 21.22 -24.13
C ALA A 94 36.66 21.10 -25.67
N ALA A 95 35.57 21.23 -26.43
CA ALA A 95 35.60 21.13 -27.90
C ALA A 95 36.18 22.38 -28.58
N ALA A 96 35.98 23.56 -27.99
CA ALA A 96 36.55 24.82 -28.49
C ALA A 96 38.10 24.81 -28.41
N SER A 97 38.66 24.15 -27.40
CA SER A 97 40.11 24.01 -27.21
C SER A 97 40.76 23.12 -28.27
N PHE A 98 40.03 22.12 -28.79
CA PHE A 98 40.53 21.23 -29.84
C PHE A 98 40.51 21.87 -31.22
N LEU A 99 39.51 22.71 -31.52
CA LEU A 99 39.42 23.45 -32.80
C LEU A 99 40.48 24.55 -32.92
N ALA A 100 40.87 25.19 -31.82
CA ALA A 100 41.98 26.15 -31.81
C ALA A 100 43.36 25.49 -32.01
N MET A 101 43.47 24.17 -31.75
CA MET A 101 44.72 23.42 -31.91
C MET A 101 44.87 22.80 -33.30
N ILE A 102 43.79 22.72 -34.08
CA ILE A 102 43.78 22.08 -35.42
C ILE A 102 43.86 23.10 -36.57
N GLY A 103 43.57 24.38 -36.34
CA GLY A 103 43.97 25.46 -37.24
C GLY A 103 43.33 25.48 -38.65
N LEU A 104 42.51 26.50 -38.89
CA LEU A 104 42.50 27.22 -40.18
C LEU A 104 42.19 28.71 -39.92
#